data_AF-A0A7J7PWS6-F1
#
_entry.id   AF-A0A7J7PWS6-F1
#
_cell.length_a   1.000
_cell.length_b   1.000
_cell.length_c   1.000
_cell.angle_alpha   90.00
_cell.angle_beta   90.00
_cell.angle_gamma   90.00
#
_symmetry.space_group_name_H-M   'P 1'
#
loop_
_entity.id
_entity.type
_entity.pdbx_description
1 polymer ?
#
loop_
_entity_poly.entity_id
_entity_poly.type
_entity_poly.pdbx_seq_one_letter_code
_entity_poly.pdbx_strand_id
1 'polypeptide(L)'
;MWEREAEFKQLLSKCSSKASKSAIDSLTQLAIEDHALCYKAVPLLMEKQLRRSASGQQRANIMYAVSKLLRESKRELKGRSKYAERFMPLLPAMFKSLAEALPSSERHGLLKLLSSWRKEGILPEQHIASYEAALPPAAMAEAAKGQPPAGWRHQAAQQQQQRAGQLGVAVVAGC
;
A
#
# COMPACT_ATOMS: atom_id res chain seq x y z
N MET A 1 20.29 10.79 13.71
CA MET A 1 20.19 9.32 13.75
C MET A 1 18.71 9.00 13.97
N TRP A 2 18.13 8.01 13.28
CA TRP A 2 16.71 7.65 13.46
C TRP A 2 16.58 6.52 14.48
N GLU A 3 16.23 6.85 15.73
CA GLU A 3 16.26 5.91 16.86
C GLU A 3 15.23 4.78 16.71
N ARG A 4 14.05 5.09 16.17
CA ARG A 4 12.95 4.13 15.96
C ARG A 4 13.09 3.30 14.67
N GLU A 5 14.26 3.32 14.01
CA GLU A 5 14.49 2.53 12.79
C GLU A 5 14.32 1.02 13.03
N ALA A 6 14.77 0.51 14.20
CA ALA A 6 14.63 -0.90 14.55
C ALA A 6 13.16 -1.31 14.71
N GLU A 7 12.37 -0.48 15.40
CA GLU A 7 10.92 -0.63 15.55
C GLU A 7 10.23 -0.66 14.17
N PHE A 8 10.60 0.28 13.29
CA PHE A 8 10.07 0.33 11.93
C PHE A 8 10.37 -0.95 11.15
N LYS A 9 11.61 -1.45 11.22
CA LYS A 9 12.00 -2.72 10.55
C LYS A 9 11.20 -3.91 11.06
N GLN A 10 10.93 -3.99 12.36
CA GLN A 10 10.11 -5.05 12.94
C GLN A 10 8.65 -4.97 12.45
N LEU A 11 8.06 -3.77 12.47
CA LEU A 11 6.71 -3.56 11.94
C LEU A 11 6.63 -3.87 10.44
N LEU A 12 7.65 -3.49 9.66
CA LEU A 12 7.72 -3.74 8.23
C LEU A 12 7.81 -5.25 7.93
N SER A 13 8.63 -5.97 8.70
CA SER A 13 8.70 -7.44 8.63
C SER A 13 7.33 -8.07 8.93
N LYS A 14 6.66 -7.63 10.01
CA LYS A 14 5.32 -8.09 10.38
C LYS A 14 4.28 -7.79 9.30
N CYS A 15 4.32 -6.60 8.70
CA CYS A 15 3.44 -6.24 7.58
C CYS A 15 3.67 -7.15 6.38
N SER A 16 4.93 -7.49 6.08
CA SER A 16 5.25 -8.35 4.94
C SER A 16 4.65 -9.76 5.10
N SER A 17 4.76 -10.37 6.29
CA SER A 17 4.24 -11.72 6.54
C SER A 17 2.71 -11.74 6.70
N LYS A 18 2.15 -10.78 7.44
CA LYS A 18 0.71 -10.66 7.68
C LYS A 18 0.30 -9.19 7.68
N ALA A 19 -0.17 -8.71 6.54
CA ALA A 19 -0.73 -7.37 6.38
C ALA A 19 -2.03 -7.22 7.20
N SER A 20 -1.90 -6.86 8.47
CA SER A 20 -3.03 -6.41 9.28
C SER A 20 -3.17 -4.90 9.19
N LYS A 21 -4.41 -4.41 9.24
CA LYS A 21 -4.72 -2.97 9.22
C LYS A 21 -3.92 -2.23 10.29
N SER A 22 -3.96 -2.72 11.53
CA SER A 22 -3.24 -2.15 12.67
C SER A 22 -1.72 -2.12 12.46
N ALA A 23 -1.09 -3.17 11.92
CA ALA A 23 0.35 -3.15 11.69
C ALA A 23 0.74 -2.10 10.64
N ILE A 24 -0.04 -1.96 9.57
CA ILE A 24 0.21 -0.95 8.54
C ILE A 24 -0.08 0.47 9.07
N ASP A 25 -1.13 0.65 9.88
CA ASP A 25 -1.40 1.91 10.57
C ASP A 25 -0.21 2.33 11.44
N SER A 26 0.26 1.46 12.34
CA SER A 26 1.40 1.76 13.20
C SER A 26 2.68 2.05 12.42
N LEU A 27 2.97 1.27 11.37
CA LEU A 27 4.12 1.50 10.49
C LEU A 27 4.05 2.86 9.80
N THR A 28 2.86 3.23 9.32
CA THR A 28 2.64 4.49 8.61
C THR A 28 2.74 5.67 9.55
N GLN A 29 2.11 5.57 10.72
CA GLN A 29 2.14 6.60 11.76
C GLN A 29 3.58 6.88 12.21
N LEU A 30 4.34 5.84 12.50
CA LEU A 30 5.76 5.94 12.86
C LEU A 30 6.58 6.70 11.81
N ALA A 31 6.37 6.41 10.52
CA ALA A 31 7.07 7.09 9.43
C ALA A 31 6.62 8.56 9.24
N ILE A 32 5.38 8.90 9.59
CA ILE A 32 4.87 10.28 9.51
C ILE A 32 5.39 11.11 10.69
N GLU A 33 5.35 10.57 11.91
CA GLU A 33 5.86 11.22 13.12
C GLU A 33 7.35 11.56 12.98
N ASP A 34 8.14 10.60 12.50
CA ASP A 34 9.59 10.76 12.36
C ASP A 34 10.00 11.28 10.98
N HIS A 35 9.08 11.85 10.20
CA HIS A 35 9.31 12.21 8.79
C HIS A 35 10.60 12.99 8.57
N ALA A 36 10.87 14.00 9.41
CA ALA A 36 12.05 14.85 9.31
C ALA A 36 13.37 14.07 9.36
N LEU A 37 13.39 12.94 10.07
CA LEU A 37 14.56 12.11 10.29
C LEU A 37 14.64 10.93 9.30
N CYS A 38 13.50 10.34 8.93
CA CYS A 38 13.47 9.04 8.28
C CYS A 38 13.03 9.04 6.81
N TYR A 39 12.60 10.17 6.23
CA TYR A 39 12.01 10.20 4.88
C TYR A 39 12.91 9.66 3.76
N LYS A 40 14.23 9.65 3.96
CA LYS A 40 15.21 9.04 3.03
C LYS A 40 15.38 7.54 3.26
N ALA A 41 15.30 7.10 4.51
CA ALA A 41 15.55 5.72 4.91
C ALA A 41 14.35 4.82 4.64
N VAL A 42 13.14 5.28 4.97
CA VAL A 42 11.89 4.50 4.84
C VAL A 42 11.68 3.93 3.43
N PRO A 43 11.81 4.70 2.33
CA PRO A 43 11.64 4.16 0.97
C PRO A 43 12.64 3.05 0.65
N LEU A 44 13.89 3.21 1.06
CA LEU A 44 14.95 2.21 0.86
C LEU A 44 14.71 0.94 1.69
N LEU A 45 14.22 1.07 2.91
CA LEU A 45 13.88 -0.07 3.76
C LEU A 45 12.71 -0.86 3.20
N MET A 46 11.64 -0.17 2.77
CA MET A 46 10.48 -0.81 2.15
C MET A 46 10.84 -1.53 0.85
N GLU A 47 11.63 -0.88 -0.03
CA GLU A 47 12.11 -1.47 -1.27
C GLU A 47 13.02 -2.69 -1.00
N LYS A 48 13.94 -2.59 -0.03
CA LYS A 48 14.80 -3.70 0.38
C LYS A 48 14.00 -4.88 0.95
N GLN A 49 12.98 -4.61 1.76
CA GLN A 49 12.08 -5.66 2.25
C GLN A 49 11.32 -6.30 1.09
N LEU A 50 10.83 -5.52 0.12
CA LEU A 50 10.12 -6.04 -1.04
C LEU A 50 10.99 -7.01 -1.85
N ARG A 51 12.26 -6.67 -2.10
CA ARG A 51 13.20 -7.59 -2.78
C ARG A 51 13.47 -8.87 -2.00
N ARG A 52 13.46 -8.80 -0.66
CA ARG A 52 13.70 -9.96 0.22
C ARG A 52 12.48 -10.87 0.38
N SER A 53 11.29 -10.38 0.05
CA SER A 53 10.05 -11.16 0.11
C SER A 53 10.08 -12.34 -0.86
N ALA A 54 9.79 -13.52 -0.32
CA ALA A 54 9.82 -14.78 -1.04
C ALA A 54 8.58 -15.01 -1.91
N SER A 55 7.43 -14.43 -1.54
CA SER A 55 6.17 -14.62 -2.27
C SER A 55 5.58 -13.33 -2.85
N GLY A 56 4.80 -13.46 -3.91
CA GLY A 56 4.04 -12.35 -4.49
C GLY A 56 3.11 -11.68 -3.48
N GLN A 57 2.47 -12.45 -2.59
CA GLN A 57 1.63 -11.93 -1.52
C GLN A 57 2.41 -11.04 -0.53
N GLN A 58 3.63 -11.45 -0.12
CA GLN A 58 4.47 -10.64 0.76
C GLN A 58 4.89 -9.33 0.08
N ARG A 59 5.21 -9.37 -1.22
CA ARG A 59 5.50 -8.15 -2.02
C ARG A 59 4.27 -7.25 -2.13
N ALA A 60 3.09 -7.82 -2.34
CA ALA A 60 1.82 -7.08 -2.38
C ALA A 60 1.54 -6.39 -1.04
N ASN A 61 1.72 -7.10 0.08
CA ASN A 61 1.59 -6.56 1.44
C ASN A 61 2.46 -5.30 1.66
N ILE A 62 3.70 -5.33 1.18
CA ILE A 62 4.61 -4.18 1.27
C ILE A 62 4.13 -3.04 0.38
N MET A 63 3.68 -3.33 -0.85
CA MET A 63 3.13 -2.30 -1.74
C MET A 63 1.86 -1.65 -1.19
N TYR A 64 1.04 -2.37 -0.42
CA TYR A 64 -0.07 -1.77 0.31
C TYR A 64 0.40 -0.83 1.42
N ALA A 65 1.44 -1.20 2.15
CA ALA A 65 2.03 -0.34 3.16
C ALA A 65 2.61 0.94 2.54
N VAL A 66 3.30 0.83 1.40
CA VAL A 66 3.77 1.99 0.61
C VAL A 66 2.60 2.87 0.17
N SER A 67 1.56 2.27 -0.41
CA SER A 67 0.36 2.99 -0.86
C SER A 67 -0.33 3.73 0.28
N LYS A 68 -0.44 3.11 1.45
CA LYS A 68 -0.98 3.76 2.63
C LYS A 68 -0.08 4.92 3.08
N LEU A 69 1.22 4.70 3.26
CA LEU A 69 2.16 5.75 3.66
C LEU A 69 2.11 6.96 2.73
N LEU A 70 2.07 6.75 1.40
CA LEU A 70 2.00 7.86 0.44
C LEU A 70 0.71 8.68 0.60
N ARG A 71 -0.43 8.02 0.79
CA ARG A 71 -1.73 8.69 0.98
C ARG A 71 -1.80 9.45 2.30
N GLU A 72 -1.47 8.77 3.40
CA GLU A 72 -1.55 9.34 4.75
C GLU A 72 -0.54 10.49 4.89
N SER A 73 0.70 10.33 4.39
CA SER A 73 1.70 11.40 4.45
C SER A 73 1.31 12.62 3.62
N LYS A 74 0.67 12.43 2.45
CA LYS A 74 0.12 13.55 1.68
C LYS A 74 -0.97 14.27 2.47
N ARG A 75 -1.86 13.54 3.14
CA ARG A 75 -2.95 14.13 3.93
C ARG A 75 -2.44 14.89 5.15
N GLU A 76 -1.52 14.30 5.90
CA GLU A 76 -1.09 14.80 7.21
C GLU A 76 0.05 15.82 7.11
N LEU A 77 1.04 15.55 6.26
CA LEU A 77 2.18 16.45 6.07
C LEU A 77 1.91 17.52 4.99
N LYS A 78 0.89 17.32 4.13
CA LYS A 78 0.56 18.21 3.01
C LYS A 78 1.79 18.42 2.11
N GLY A 79 2.10 19.66 1.74
CA GLY A 79 3.28 20.01 0.93
C GLY A 79 4.63 19.74 1.60
N ARG A 80 4.67 19.31 2.87
CA ARG A 80 5.91 18.93 3.55
C ARG A 80 6.31 17.46 3.28
N SER A 81 5.40 16.63 2.77
CA SER A 81 5.72 15.24 2.47
C SER A 81 6.74 15.15 1.36
N LYS A 82 7.86 14.48 1.64
CA LYS A 82 8.92 14.16 0.67
C LYS A 82 8.86 12.69 0.22
N TYR A 83 7.85 11.94 0.68
CA TYR A 83 7.80 10.51 0.42
C TYR A 83 7.53 10.19 -1.04
N ALA A 84 6.58 10.85 -1.69
CA ALA A 84 6.29 10.65 -3.11
C ALA A 84 7.56 10.81 -3.95
N GLU A 85 8.27 11.95 -3.79
CA GLU A 85 9.53 12.22 -4.49
C GLU A 85 10.59 11.15 -4.29
N ARG A 86 10.73 10.63 -3.06
CA ARG A 86 11.72 9.60 -2.74
C ARG A 86 11.34 8.21 -3.22
N PHE A 87 10.05 7.91 -3.31
CA PHE A 87 9.57 6.64 -3.85
C PHE A 87 9.61 6.61 -5.38
N MET A 88 9.40 7.73 -6.07
CA MET A 88 9.39 7.79 -7.55
C MET A 88 10.50 7.00 -8.25
N PRO A 89 11.80 7.14 -7.90
CA PRO A 89 12.86 6.37 -8.57
C PRO A 89 12.84 4.86 -8.24
N LEU A 90 12.20 4.46 -7.13
CA LEU A 90 12.14 3.07 -6.66
C LEU A 90 10.91 2.33 -7.20
N LEU A 91 9.80 3.05 -7.41
CA LEU A 91 8.53 2.49 -7.83
C LEU A 91 8.60 1.63 -9.11
N PRO A 92 9.32 2.02 -10.19
CA PRO A 92 9.42 1.16 -11.38
C PRO A 92 9.93 -0.25 -11.06
N ALA A 93 11.01 -0.35 -10.27
CA ALA A 93 11.59 -1.62 -9.88
C ALA A 93 10.67 -2.41 -8.94
N MET A 94 9.99 -1.72 -8.01
CA MET A 94 9.03 -2.34 -7.10
C MET A 94 7.82 -2.91 -7.85
N PHE A 95 7.25 -2.16 -8.79
CA PHE A 95 6.13 -2.61 -9.62
C PHE A 95 6.53 -3.78 -10.53
N LYS A 96 7.70 -3.72 -11.18
CA LYS A 96 8.22 -4.83 -11.99
C LYS A 96 8.35 -6.10 -11.15
N SER A 97 9.02 -6.00 -10.00
CA SER A 97 9.22 -7.11 -9.06
C SER A 97 7.90 -7.70 -8.56
N LEU A 98 6.88 -6.86 -8.33
CA LEU A 98 5.56 -7.33 -7.92
C LEU A 98 4.79 -7.98 -9.08
N ALA A 99 4.84 -7.40 -10.28
CA ALA A 99 4.16 -7.92 -11.46
C ALA A 99 4.70 -9.29 -11.88
N GLU A 100 6.02 -9.50 -11.76
CA GLU A 100 6.69 -10.79 -12.02
C GLU A 100 6.29 -11.85 -10.99
N ALA A 101 6.10 -11.47 -9.73
CA ALA A 101 5.78 -12.42 -8.65
C ALA A 101 4.28 -12.74 -8.51
N LEU A 102 3.39 -11.88 -9.01
CA LEU A 102 1.94 -12.10 -8.93
C LEU A 102 1.42 -12.90 -10.14
N PRO A 103 0.49 -13.85 -9.91
CA PRO A 103 -0.23 -14.49 -10.99
C PRO A 103 -1.09 -13.47 -11.75
N SER A 104 -1.34 -13.70 -13.03
CA SER A 104 -2.07 -12.77 -13.91
C SER A 104 -3.45 -12.38 -13.35
N SER A 105 -4.14 -13.30 -12.68
CA SER A 105 -5.44 -13.08 -12.04
C SER A 105 -5.42 -12.02 -10.93
N GLU A 106 -4.28 -11.82 -10.27
CA GLU A 106 -4.15 -10.88 -9.16
C GLU A 106 -3.60 -9.51 -9.58
N ARG A 107 -3.06 -9.40 -10.81
CA ARG A 107 -2.50 -8.15 -11.34
C ARG A 107 -3.55 -7.05 -11.50
N HIS A 108 -4.83 -7.39 -11.63
CA HIS A 108 -5.92 -6.41 -11.60
C HIS A 108 -5.91 -5.55 -10.32
N GLY A 109 -5.45 -6.12 -9.21
CA GLY A 109 -5.24 -5.40 -7.97
C GLY A 109 -4.27 -4.22 -8.06
N LEU A 110 -3.22 -4.35 -8.87
CA LEU A 110 -2.24 -3.29 -9.11
C LEU A 110 -2.87 -2.13 -9.85
N LEU A 111 -3.70 -2.42 -10.85
CA LEU A 111 -4.43 -1.40 -11.61
C LEU A 111 -5.41 -0.64 -10.72
N LYS A 112 -6.09 -1.31 -9.79
CA LYS A 112 -6.92 -0.65 -8.78
C LYS A 112 -6.12 0.27 -7.87
N LEU A 113 -4.92 -0.15 -7.46
CA LEU A 113 -4.02 0.66 -6.64
C LEU A 113 -3.55 1.90 -7.40
N LEU A 114 -3.13 1.76 -8.66
CA LEU A 114 -2.74 2.88 -9.53
C LEU A 114 -3.91 3.84 -9.80
N SER A 115 -5.12 3.31 -10.04
CA SER A 115 -6.34 4.11 -10.17
C SER A 115 -6.66 4.90 -8.91
N SER A 116 -6.47 4.32 -7.72
CA SER A 116 -6.60 5.05 -6.44
C SER A 116 -5.61 6.20 -6.35
N TRP A 117 -4.34 5.96 -6.70
CA TRP A 117 -3.30 6.99 -6.67
C TRP A 117 -3.59 8.14 -7.64
N ARG A 118 -4.14 7.83 -8.81
CA ARG A 118 -4.60 8.82 -9.81
C ARG A 118 -5.70 9.70 -9.23
N LYS A 119 -6.77 9.08 -8.70
CA LYS A 119 -7.92 9.81 -8.12
C LYS A 119 -7.51 10.71 -6.95
N GLU A 120 -6.57 10.24 -6.14
CA GLU A 120 -6.08 10.95 -4.96
C GLU A 120 -4.92 11.91 -5.29
N GLY A 121 -4.45 11.94 -6.54
CA GLY A 121 -3.32 12.75 -7.01
C GLY A 121 -2.03 12.49 -6.25
N ILE A 122 -1.75 11.24 -5.86
CA ILE A 122 -0.57 10.88 -5.07
C ILE A 122 0.71 11.04 -5.87
N LEU A 123 0.67 10.68 -7.15
CA LEU A 123 1.75 10.81 -8.11
C LEU A 123 1.26 11.58 -9.34
N PRO A 124 2.18 12.22 -10.09
CA PRO A 124 1.83 12.82 -11.37
C PRO A 124 1.33 11.78 -12.37
N GLU A 125 0.34 12.16 -13.18
CA GLU A 125 -0.35 11.27 -14.13
C GLU A 125 0.62 10.54 -15.07
N GLN A 126 1.64 11.24 -15.57
CA GLN A 126 2.68 10.69 -16.45
C GLN A 126 3.39 9.46 -15.85
N HIS A 127 3.61 9.44 -14.53
CA HIS A 127 4.25 8.30 -13.87
C HIS A 127 3.28 7.14 -13.72
N ILE A 128 2.01 7.42 -13.39
CA ILE A 128 0.97 6.40 -13.29
C ILE A 128 0.79 5.71 -14.64
N ALA A 129 0.65 6.47 -15.72
CA ALA A 129 0.53 5.94 -17.08
C ALA A 129 1.75 5.10 -17.49
N SER A 130 2.97 5.52 -17.11
CA SER A 130 4.19 4.73 -17.36
C SER A 130 4.17 3.38 -16.62
N TYR A 131 3.67 3.34 -15.38
CA TYR A 131 3.54 2.08 -14.64
C TYR A 131 2.46 1.16 -15.21
N GLU A 132 1.32 1.72 -15.65
CA GLU A 132 0.26 0.96 -16.31
C GLU A 132 0.75 0.34 -17.62
N ALA A 133 1.49 1.09 -18.43
CA ALA A 133 2.07 0.61 -19.69
C ALA A 133 3.14 -0.49 -19.50
N ALA A 134 3.81 -0.51 -18.34
CA ALA A 134 4.79 -1.55 -18.00
C ALA A 134 4.14 -2.87 -17.54
N LEU A 135 2.84 -2.88 -17.25
CA LEU A 135 2.13 -4.10 -16.89
C LEU A 135 1.80 -4.93 -18.16
N PRO A 136 1.90 -6.26 -18.11
CA PRO A 136 1.62 -7.09 -19.29
C PRO A 136 0.19 -6.89 -19.80
N PRO A 137 -0.06 -6.88 -21.13
CA PRO A 137 -1.40 -6.68 -21.70
C PRO A 137 -2.48 -7.63 -21.16
N ALA A 138 -2.09 -8.85 -20.80
CA ALA A 138 -2.98 -9.84 -20.18
C ALA A 138 -3.60 -9.34 -18.85
N ALA A 139 -2.88 -8.53 -18.08
CA ALA A 139 -3.40 -7.94 -16.85
C ALA A 139 -4.46 -6.85 -17.13
N MET A 140 -4.31 -6.11 -18.23
CA MET A 140 -5.25 -5.09 -18.67
C MET A 140 -6.55 -5.70 -19.22
N ALA A 141 -6.44 -6.81 -19.98
CA ALA A 141 -7.58 -7.53 -20.53
C ALA A 141 -8.46 -8.16 -19.44
N GLU A 142 -7.87 -8.74 -18.40
CA GLU A 142 -8.62 -9.29 -17.26
C GLU A 142 -9.28 -8.20 -16.42
N ALA A 143 -8.67 -7.01 -16.30
CA ALA A 143 -9.28 -5.87 -15.63
C ALA A 143 -10.57 -5.39 -16.33
N ALA A 144 -10.60 -5.44 -17.66
CA ALA A 144 -11.77 -5.10 -18.45
C ALA A 144 -12.95 -6.06 -18.26
N LYS A 145 -12.69 -7.31 -17.84
CA LYS A 145 -13.73 -8.33 -17.59
C LYS A 145 -14.45 -8.19 -16.25
N GLY A 146 -14.02 -7.27 -15.38
CA GLY A 146 -14.75 -6.89 -14.16
C GLY A 146 -14.85 -7.98 -13.07
N GLN A 147 -14.19 -9.13 -13.20
CA GLN A 147 -14.23 -10.18 -12.18
C GLN A 147 -13.27 -9.87 -11.03
N PRO A 148 -13.75 -9.76 -9.78
CA PRO A 148 -12.88 -9.54 -8.64
C PRO A 148 -12.09 -10.83 -8.34
N PRO A 149 -10.76 -10.75 -8.18
CA PRO A 149 -9.95 -11.92 -7.84
C PRO A 149 -10.39 -12.57 -6.52
N ALA A 150 -10.43 -13.91 -6.50
CA ALA A 150 -10.96 -14.69 -5.39
C ALA A 150 -10.24 -14.43 -4.04
N GLY A 151 -8.93 -14.17 -4.07
CA GLY A 151 -8.14 -13.85 -2.86
C GLY A 151 -8.44 -12.49 -2.24
N TRP A 152 -9.13 -11.58 -2.95
CA TRP A 152 -9.35 -10.19 -2.52
C TRP A 152 -10.68 -9.99 -1.79
N ARG A 153 -11.60 -10.98 -1.83
CA ARG A 153 -12.92 -10.88 -1.19
C ARG A 153 -12.85 -10.86 0.33
N HIS A 154 -11.84 -11.49 0.93
CA HIS A 154 -11.77 -11.60 2.39
C HIS A 154 -11.45 -10.28 3.11
N GLN A 155 -10.70 -9.34 2.51
CA GLN A 155 -10.43 -8.04 3.15
C GLN A 155 -11.56 -7.01 2.96
N ALA A 156 -12.19 -6.99 1.78
CA ALA A 156 -13.29 -6.05 1.51
C ALA A 156 -14.58 -6.45 2.25
N ALA A 157 -14.91 -7.74 2.33
CA ALA A 157 -16.08 -8.23 3.07
C ALA A 157 -15.97 -7.93 4.56
N GLN A 158 -14.76 -8.03 5.14
CA GLN A 158 -14.54 -7.73 6.55
C GLN A 158 -14.70 -6.23 6.87
N GLN A 159 -14.38 -5.34 5.92
CA GLN A 159 -14.55 -3.89 6.07
C GLN A 159 -16.02 -3.46 6.02
N GLN A 160 -16.85 -4.16 5.24
CA GLN A 160 -18.29 -3.86 5.13
C GLN A 160 -19.06 -4.36 6.36
N GLN A 161 -18.66 -5.49 6.95
CA GLN A 161 -19.27 -6.05 8.16
C GLN A 161 -18.95 -5.23 9.42
N GLN A 162 -17.76 -4.63 9.51
CA GLN A 162 -17.40 -3.72 10.62
C GLN A 162 -18.16 -2.39 10.59
N ARG A 163 -18.52 -1.88 9.40
CA ARG A 163 -19.37 -0.67 9.27
C ARG A 163 -20.81 -0.93 9.70
N ALA A 164 -21.35 -2.11 9.41
CA ALA A 164 -22.70 -2.48 9.84
C ALA A 164 -22.79 -2.68 11.37
N GLY A 165 -21.75 -3.22 12.01
CA GLY A 165 -21.73 -3.45 13.46
C GLY A 165 -21.63 -2.18 14.33
N GLN A 166 -21.04 -1.09 13.83
CA GLN A 166 -20.91 0.17 14.60
C GLN A 166 -22.20 0.99 14.69
N LEU A 167 -23.18 0.75 13.83
CA LEU A 167 -24.48 1.45 13.86
C LEU A 167 -25.50 0.78 14.79
N GLY A 168 -25.21 -0.42 15.32
CA GLY A 168 -26.16 -1.20 16.13
C GLY A 168 -26.05 -1.07 17.65
N VAL A 169 -25.05 -0.34 18.18
CA VAL A 169 -24.78 -0.31 19.65
C VAL A 169 -25.25 1.01 20.31
N ALA A 170 -25.87 1.91 19.55
CA ALA A 170 -26.27 3.23 20.04
C ALA A 170 -27.77 3.36 20.36
N VAL A 171 -28.41 2.34 20.95
CA VAL A 171 -29.71 2.52 21.62
C VAL A 171 -29.79 1.53 22.79
N VAL A 172 -30.07 2.05 23.99
CA VAL A 172 -30.53 1.40 25.23
C VAL A 172 -29.62 1.76 26.41
N ALA A 173 -29.77 3.00 26.89
CA ALA A 173 -29.49 3.36 28.27
C ALA A 173 -30.34 4.61 28.59
N GLY A 174 -31.56 4.38 29.07
CA GLY A 174 -32.48 5.45 29.45
C GLY A 174 -33.87 4.93 29.73
N CYS A 175 -34.06 4.34 30.91
CA CYS A 175 -35.26 4.37 31.76
C CYS A 175 -34.90 3.73 33.10
#